data_AF-A0A7X8UA27-F1
#
_entry.id   AF-A0A7X8UA27-F1
#
_cell.length_a   1.000
_cell.length_b   1.000
_cell.length_c   1.000
_cell.angle_alpha   90.00
_cell.angle_beta   90.00
_cell.angle_gamma   90.00
#
_symmetry.space_group_name_H-M   'P 1'
#
loop_
_entity.id
_entity.type
_entity.pdbx_description
1 polymer ?
#
loop_
_entity_poly.entity_id
_entity_poly.type
_entity_poly.pdbx_seq_one_letter_code
_entity_poly.pdbx_strand_id
1 'polypeptide(L)' 'MLSKRYLQTDTYPNGMKYTALRDDEVVGRFEYNEMNEEIHNVVIDGKVFSWNQLGRILSAYEGFQFKLKIYDITDEV' A
#
# COMPACT_ATOMS: atom_id res chain seq x y z
N MET A 1 -7.33 16.68 -13.05
CA MET A 1 -7.87 15.36 -12.67
C MET A 1 -7.53 15.13 -11.21
N LEU A 2 -8.50 14.81 -10.36
CA LEU A 2 -8.20 14.41 -8.97
C LEU A 2 -7.60 13.01 -9.04
N SER A 3 -6.34 12.85 -8.62
CA SER A 3 -5.70 11.54 -8.48
C SER A 3 -6.55 10.68 -7.56
N LYS A 4 -7.00 9.50 -8.01
CA LYS A 4 -7.68 8.51 -7.16
C LYS A 4 -6.77 8.24 -5.95
N ARG A 5 -7.36 8.13 -4.75
CA ARG A 5 -6.66 7.69 -3.54
C ARG A 5 -7.00 6.25 -3.25
N TYR A 6 -5.98 5.46 -2.95
CA TYR A 6 -6.09 4.03 -2.67
C TYR A 6 -6.05 3.71 -1.18
N LEU A 7 -5.63 4.66 -0.34
CA LEU A 7 -5.57 4.48 1.10
C LEU A 7 -6.61 5.34 1.82
N GLN A 8 -7.12 4.78 2.91
CA GLN A 8 -7.93 5.50 3.88
C GLN A 8 -7.44 5.23 5.31
N THR A 9 -7.81 6.12 6.21
CA THR A 9 -7.59 5.91 7.64
C THR A 9 -8.89 5.45 8.26
N ASP A 10 -8.83 4.34 8.96
CA ASP A 10 -9.96 3.78 9.70
C ASP A 10 -9.58 3.61 11.18
N THR A 11 -10.55 3.26 12.02
CA THR A 11 -10.40 3.23 13.47
C THR A 11 -10.83 1.88 14.03
N TYR A 12 -9.92 1.20 14.73
CA TYR A 12 -10.25 0.02 15.50
C TYR A 12 -11.23 0.34 16.63
N PRO A 13 -11.98 -0.63 17.18
CA PRO A 13 -12.92 -0.41 18.28
C PRO A 13 -12.30 0.23 19.53
N ASN A 14 -10.99 0.08 19.74
CA ASN A 14 -10.24 0.68 20.84
C ASN A 14 -9.80 2.15 20.57
N GLY A 15 -10.23 2.76 19.46
CA GLY A 15 -9.89 4.13 19.07
C GLY A 15 -8.54 4.27 18.35
N MET A 16 -7.77 3.19 18.19
CA MET A 16 -6.50 3.23 17.46
C MET A 16 -6.75 3.33 15.96
N LYS A 17 -6.08 4.28 15.31
CA LYS A 17 -6.18 4.48 13.85
C LYS A 17 -5.30 3.48 13.11
N TYR A 18 -5.76 3.03 11.95
CA TYR A 18 -5.01 2.16 11.04
C TYR A 18 -5.20 2.56 9.58
N THR A 19 -4.29 2.08 8.73
CA THR A 19 -4.38 2.28 7.27
C THR A 19 -5.13 1.10 6.66
N ALA A 20 -6.11 1.40 5.82
CA ALA A 20 -6.89 0.43 5.06
C ALA A 20 -6.87 0.80 3.57
N LEU A 21 -7.12 -0.18 2.71
CA LEU A 21 -7.39 0.05 1.30
C LEU A 21 -8.76 0.70 1.12
N ARG A 22 -8.86 1.54 0.09
CA ARG A 22 -10.11 2.09 -0.40
C ARG A 22 -10.59 1.24 -1.57
N ASP A 23 -11.89 0.91 -1.58
CA ASP A 23 -12.54 0.14 -2.65
C ASP A 23 -11.85 -1.21 -2.95
N ASP A 24 -11.20 -1.81 -1.94
CA ASP A 24 -10.43 -3.06 -2.02
C ASP A 24 -9.40 -3.08 -3.16
N GLU A 25 -8.89 -1.90 -3.54
CA GLU A 25 -7.91 -1.73 -4.61
C GLU A 25 -6.72 -0.91 -4.11
N VAL A 26 -5.53 -1.30 -4.55
CA VAL A 26 -4.32 -0.53 -4.30
C VAL A 26 -3.41 -0.51 -5.52
N VAL A 27 -2.97 0.71 -5.85
CA VAL A 27 -1.95 0.95 -6.85
C VAL A 27 -0.76 1.61 -6.17
N GLY A 28 0.40 1.00 -6.32
CA GLY A 28 1.65 1.53 -5.80
C GLY A 28 2.79 1.42 -6.80
N ARG A 29 3.98 1.89 -6.39
CA ARG A 29 5.21 1.80 -7.15
C ARG A 29 6.34 1.29 -6.26
N PHE A 30 7.22 0.45 -6.79
CA PHE A 30 8.44 0.10 -6.10
C PHE A 30 9.40 1.29 -6.06
N GLU A 31 10.05 1.47 -4.92
CA GLU A 31 11.17 2.39 -4.78
C GLU A 31 12.36 1.69 -4.14
N TYR A 32 13.54 2.19 -4.49
CA TYR A 32 14.78 1.72 -3.91
C TYR A 32 14.73 1.86 -2.38
N ASN A 33 15.29 0.88 -1.70
CA ASN A 33 15.37 0.86 -0.25
C ASN A 33 16.83 0.93 0.17
N GLU A 34 17.27 2.14 0.55
CA GLU A 34 18.65 2.41 0.99
C GLU A 34 19.06 1.59 2.22
N MET A 35 18.08 1.11 3.00
CA MET A 35 18.33 0.37 4.24
C MET A 35 18.35 -1.15 4.02
N ASN A 36 17.84 -1.65 2.89
CA ASN A 36 17.84 -3.07 2.54
C ASN A 36 17.66 -3.25 1.04
N GLU A 37 18.76 -3.48 0.33
CA GLU A 37 18.80 -3.61 -1.13
C GLU A 37 18.07 -4.85 -1.66
N GLU A 38 17.79 -5.85 -0.82
CA GLU A 38 17.09 -7.08 -1.22
C GLU A 38 15.57 -6.88 -1.35
N ILE A 39 15.00 -5.85 -0.71
CA ILE A 39 13.54 -5.64 -0.65
C ILE A 39 13.19 -4.18 -0.88
N HIS A 40 12.48 -3.92 -1.98
CA HIS A 40 11.96 -2.61 -2.34
C HIS A 40 10.97 -2.06 -1.30
N ASN A 41 10.97 -0.74 -1.18
CA ASN A 41 9.84 -0.03 -0.59
C ASN A 41 8.69 0.02 -1.60
N VAL A 42 7.47 0.20 -1.11
CA VAL A 42 6.29 0.43 -1.92
C VAL A 42 5.72 1.80 -1.58
N VAL A 43 5.56 2.64 -2.60
CA VAL A 43 4.92 3.96 -2.47
C VAL A 43 3.49 3.88 -2.96
N ILE A 44 2.54 4.23 -2.09
CA ILE A 44 1.10 4.27 -2.37
C ILE A 44 0.57 5.62 -1.87
N ASP A 45 -0.17 6.36 -2.69
CA ASP A 45 -0.66 7.71 -2.37
C ASP A 45 0.44 8.66 -1.84
N GLY A 46 1.69 8.49 -2.32
CA GLY A 46 2.85 9.26 -1.86
C GLY A 46 3.39 8.88 -0.48
N LYS A 47 2.88 7.79 0.14
CA LYS A 47 3.38 7.26 1.41
C LYS A 47 4.24 6.01 1.17
N VAL A 48 5.38 5.94 1.85
CA VAL A 48 6.33 4.83 1.77
C VAL A 48 5.95 3.73 2.77
N PHE A 49 5.90 2.49 2.31
CA PHE A 49 5.70 1.29 3.10
C PHE A 49 6.81 0.29 2.81
N SER A 50 7.29 -0.43 3.83
CA SER A 50 8.03 -1.66 3.57
C SER A 50 7.09 -2.74 3.03
N TRP A 51 7.64 -3.72 2.30
CA TRP A 51 6.86 -4.87 1.83
C TRP A 51 6.10 -5.57 2.96
N ASN A 52 6.72 -5.70 4.14
CA ASN A 52 6.10 -6.30 5.32
C ASN A 52 4.92 -5.47 5.87
N GLN A 53 5.00 -4.14 5.82
CA GLN A 53 3.88 -3.28 6.23
C GLN A 53 2.70 -3.42 5.27
N LEU A 54 2.97 -3.42 3.96
CA LEU A 54 1.93 -3.67 2.96
C LEU A 54 1.29 -5.04 3.15
N GLY A 55 2.10 -6.09 3.33
CA GLY A 55 1.59 -7.44 3.60
C GLY A 55 0.67 -7.52 4.83
N ARG A 56 0.97 -6.78 5.90
CA ARG A 56 0.09 -6.68 7.08
C ARG A 56 -1.23 -6.00 6.76
N ILE A 57 -1.23 -4.91 5.98
CA ILE A 57 -2.46 -4.25 5.54
C ILE A 57 -3.30 -5.21 4.69
N LEU A 58 -2.69 -5.90 3.72
CA LEU A 58 -3.38 -6.85 2.85
C LEU A 58 -3.94 -8.06 3.61
N SER A 59 -3.26 -8.50 4.68
CA SER A 59 -3.72 -9.64 5.49
C SER A 59 -5.04 -9.39 6.22
N ALA A 60 -5.49 -8.14 6.35
CA ALA A 60 -6.80 -7.81 6.90
C ALA A 60 -7.98 -8.12 5.95
N TYR A 61 -7.70 -8.40 4.67
CA TYR A 61 -8.70 -8.69 3.65
C TYR A 61 -8.86 -10.21 3.50
N GLU A 62 -9.76 -10.78 4.29
CA GLU A 62 -10.02 -12.23 4.31
C GLU A 62 -10.35 -12.76 2.90
N GLY A 63 -9.83 -13.96 2.59
CA GLY A 63 -10.01 -14.57 1.28
C GLY A 63 -9.27 -13.86 0.14
N PHE A 64 -8.37 -12.92 0.44
CA PHE A 64 -7.57 -12.17 -0.55
C PHE A 64 -8.43 -11.43 -1.58
N GLN A 65 -9.58 -10.92 -1.15
CA GLN A 65 -10.50 -10.17 -2.00
C GLN A 65 -10.05 -8.73 -2.18
N PHE A 66 -8.94 -8.52 -2.88
CA PHE A 66 -8.42 -7.21 -3.23
C PHE A 66 -7.73 -7.23 -4.60
N LYS A 67 -7.52 -6.03 -5.17
CA LYS A 67 -6.67 -5.83 -6.35
C LYS A 67 -5.40 -5.10 -5.95
N LEU A 68 -4.26 -5.67 -6.31
CA LEU A 68 -2.93 -5.08 -6.11
C LEU A 68 -2.29 -4.87 -7.48
N LYS A 69 -1.91 -3.62 -7.78
CA LYS A 69 -1.07 -3.27 -8.93
C LYS A 69 0.16 -2.53 -8.42
N ILE A 70 1.34 -3.06 -8.73
CA ILE A 70 2.61 -2.40 -8.41
C ILE A 70 3.35 -2.15 -9.72
N TYR A 71 3.76 -0.90 -9.91
CA TYR A 71 4.62 -0.50 -11.01
C TYR A 71 6.09 -0.53 -10.56
N ASP A 72 6.98 -0.82 -11.50
CA ASP A 72 8.40 -0.58 -11.31
C ASP A 72 8.71 0.93 -11.35
N ILE A 73 9.88 1.34 -10.85
CA ILE A 73 10.33 2.74 -10.96
C ILE A 73 10.53 3.18 -12.43
N THR A 74 10.77 2.22 -13.32
CA THR A 74 10.96 2.45 -14.75
C THR A 74 9.67 2.43 -15.56
N ASP A 75 8.54 2.02 -14.98
CA ASP A 75 7.25 2.01 -15.65
C ASP A 75 6.66 3.43 -15.70
N GLU A 76 6.15 3.83 -16.87
CA GLU A 76 5.31 5.03 -17.00
C GLU A 76 3.92 4.75 -16.38
N VAL A 77 3.49 5.59 -15.44
CA VAL A 77 2.25 5.45 -14.65
C VAL A 77 1.16 6.39 -15.13
#